data_AF-A0A415E7N1-F1
#
_entry.id   AF-A0A415E7N1-F1
#
_cell.length_a   1.000
_cell.length_b   1.000
_cell.length_c   1.000
_cell.angle_alpha   90.00
_cell.angle_beta   90.00
_cell.angle_gamma   90.00
#
_symmetry.space_group_name_H-M   'P 1'
#
loop_
_entity.id
_entity.type
_entity.pdbx_description
1 polymer ?
#
loop_
_entity_poly.entity_id
_entity_poly.type
_entity_poly.pdbx_seq_one_letter_code
_entity_poly.pdbx_strand_id
1 'polypeptide(L)'
;MSDDKKTEKQIDSYGKHIKVWLNEIEKNYLKLEKEENERKKGKIRDKIEEHKGILKRDMERLAKCGGSPEMFLGNITAFQRKIIDELFPSGVDRDTVAIEKEIQRIKKMLNEDLKEAMEKYTYDPDDPVEIKQKSKLFEKEAYISWNMMRASNPKSLSGAVNKHYNDSWNYVRDYDSTKDKYFSPEEQKLIANCMQTYEAELAYYRQKRAWMGRLGESLCKTAEKIGEWGDITQARIFADNLSREVFINPVKEIEGEKLSKEELSEKSKAMTRRYIQFIADEKAVEEGLRVMKECEEQADRQLEELEQGVQSAEDLSLPGLRELKKTVRMAEDEVGGVNMLTCLLLRERLGIEKAGFVLLYTYDKLKEDRKELLTSYTFEELGL
;
A
#
# COMPACT_ATOMS: atom_id res chain seq x y z
N MET A 1 34.76 17.82 6.41
CA MET A 1 33.84 19.00 6.43
C MET A 1 32.48 18.48 6.83
N SER A 2 31.79 19.09 7.80
CA SER A 2 30.44 18.64 8.20
C SER A 2 29.46 18.77 7.03
N ASP A 3 28.45 17.89 6.99
CA ASP A 3 27.42 17.88 5.94
C ASP A 3 26.69 19.24 5.83
N ASP A 4 26.52 19.96 6.94
CA ASP A 4 25.93 21.31 6.96
C ASP A 4 26.67 22.32 6.07
N LYS A 5 28.01 22.32 6.10
CA LYS A 5 28.82 23.22 5.24
C LYS A 5 28.72 22.89 3.76
N LYS A 6 28.36 21.65 3.41
CA LYS A 6 28.15 21.22 2.02
C LYS A 6 26.78 21.67 1.53
N THR A 7 25.76 21.55 2.37
CA THR A 7 24.38 21.99 2.10
C THR A 7 24.29 23.51 1.95
N GLU A 8 24.94 24.30 2.82
CA GLU A 8 24.97 25.77 2.71
C GLU A 8 25.59 26.25 1.38
N LYS A 9 26.70 25.61 0.96
CA LYS A 9 27.34 25.93 -0.33
C LYS A 9 26.47 25.59 -1.53
N GLN A 10 25.71 24.50 -1.47
CA GLN A 10 24.78 24.12 -2.53
C GLN A 10 23.62 25.11 -2.62
N ILE A 11 23.06 25.51 -1.48
CA ILE A 11 22.00 26.53 -1.38
C ILE A 11 22.45 27.85 -2.02
N ASP A 12 23.64 28.36 -1.67
CA ASP A 12 24.19 29.60 -2.25
C ASP A 12 24.46 29.47 -3.77
N SER A 13 24.96 28.31 -4.22
CA SER A 13 25.19 28.05 -5.63
C SER A 13 23.90 28.06 -6.44
N TYR A 14 22.83 27.41 -5.95
CA TYR A 14 21.53 27.41 -6.64
C TYR A 14 20.91 28.80 -6.66
N GLY A 15 21.01 29.56 -5.57
CA GLY A 15 20.57 30.95 -5.52
C GLY A 15 21.22 31.84 -6.60
N LYS A 16 22.54 31.70 -6.79
CA LYS A 16 23.27 32.42 -7.86
C LYS A 16 22.79 32.02 -9.25
N HIS A 17 22.58 30.72 -9.50
CA HIS A 17 22.10 30.24 -10.79
C HIS A 17 20.68 30.74 -11.11
N ILE A 18 19.77 30.73 -10.14
CA ILE A 18 18.41 31.26 -10.28
C ILE A 18 18.43 32.71 -10.77
N LYS A 19 19.27 33.55 -10.17
CA LYS A 19 19.41 34.96 -10.57
C LYS A 19 19.96 35.13 -11.99
N VAL A 20 20.94 34.30 -12.37
CA VAL A 20 21.50 34.29 -13.74
C VAL A 20 20.40 33.96 -14.76
N TRP A 21 19.60 32.94 -14.49
CA TRP A 21 18.55 32.52 -15.42
C TRP A 21 17.41 33.53 -15.51
N LEU A 22 16.97 34.13 -14.40
CA LEU A 22 15.99 35.22 -14.41
C LEU A 22 16.45 36.39 -15.29
N ASN A 23 17.71 36.81 -15.14
CA ASN A 23 18.29 37.88 -15.95
C ASN A 23 18.38 37.51 -17.44
N GLU A 24 18.79 36.28 -17.77
CA GLU A 24 18.87 35.82 -19.16
C GLU A 24 17.50 35.66 -19.82
N ILE A 25 16.47 35.25 -19.07
CA ILE A 25 15.09 35.21 -19.56
C ILE A 25 14.60 36.63 -19.86
N GLU A 26 14.72 37.57 -18.92
CA GLU A 26 14.30 38.97 -19.11
C GLU A 26 15.04 39.63 -20.29
N LYS A 27 16.35 39.40 -20.42
CA LYS A 27 17.14 39.87 -21.56
C LYS A 27 16.67 39.29 -22.89
N ASN A 28 16.25 38.03 -22.92
CA ASN A 28 15.72 37.42 -24.15
C ASN A 28 14.32 37.92 -24.48
N TYR A 29 13.48 38.22 -23.48
CA TYR A 29 12.20 38.92 -23.70
C TYR A 29 12.41 40.31 -24.30
N LEU A 30 13.33 41.11 -23.76
CA LEU A 30 13.67 42.43 -24.31
C LEU A 30 14.22 42.36 -25.74
N LYS A 31 14.95 41.29 -26.09
CA LYS A 31 15.37 41.04 -27.47
C LYS A 31 14.20 40.66 -28.36
N LEU A 32 13.28 39.83 -27.86
CA LEU A 32 12.10 39.39 -28.58
C LEU A 32 11.20 40.56 -28.97
N GLU A 33 11.03 41.54 -28.08
CA GLU A 33 10.25 42.77 -28.32
C GLU A 33 10.83 43.64 -29.45
N LYS A 34 12.16 43.63 -29.61
CA LYS A 34 12.89 44.48 -30.58
C LYS A 34 13.23 43.77 -31.89
N GLU A 35 13.03 42.45 -31.96
CA GLU A 35 13.35 41.66 -33.14
C GLU A 35 12.18 41.69 -34.12
N GLU A 36 12.41 42.04 -35.38
CA GLU A 36 11.38 42.10 -36.42
C GLU A 36 11.32 40.80 -37.24
N ASN A 37 12.40 40.03 -37.28
CA ASN A 37 12.47 38.80 -38.06
C ASN A 37 11.77 37.62 -37.37
N GLU A 38 10.69 37.10 -37.95
CA GLU A 38 9.89 36.00 -37.37
C GLU A 38 10.69 34.71 -37.12
N ARG A 39 11.64 34.36 -37.98
CA ARG A 39 12.48 33.16 -37.77
C ARG A 39 13.41 33.33 -36.57
N LYS A 40 13.92 34.54 -36.34
CA LYS A 40 14.72 34.85 -35.14
C LYS A 40 13.85 34.95 -33.89
N LYS A 41 12.65 35.52 -33.97
CA LYS A 41 11.67 35.51 -32.88
C LYS A 41 11.38 34.09 -32.40
N GLY A 42 11.15 33.14 -33.32
CA GLY A 42 10.94 31.73 -32.97
C GLY A 42 12.09 31.17 -32.12
N LYS A 43 13.34 31.34 -32.59
CA LYS A 43 14.53 30.89 -31.84
C LYS A 43 14.67 31.54 -30.46
N ILE A 44 14.29 32.81 -30.33
CA ILE A 44 14.34 33.51 -29.05
C ILE A 44 13.27 32.96 -28.09
N ARG A 45 12.06 32.65 -28.59
CA ARG A 45 11.00 32.00 -27.78
C ARG A 45 11.44 30.61 -27.30
N ASP A 46 11.99 29.78 -28.19
CA ASP A 46 12.48 28.45 -27.81
C ASP A 46 13.53 28.54 -26.69
N LYS A 47 14.43 29.53 -26.78
CA LYS A 47 15.46 29.78 -25.77
C LYS A 47 14.88 30.28 -24.43
N ILE A 48 13.83 31.10 -24.47
CA ILE A 48 13.11 31.54 -23.26
C ILE A 48 12.52 30.31 -22.54
N GLU A 49 11.86 29.43 -23.28
CA GLU A 49 11.24 28.22 -22.70
C GLU A 49 12.30 27.23 -22.17
N GLU A 50 13.41 27.05 -22.88
CA GLU A 50 14.56 26.27 -22.38
C GLU A 50 15.07 26.82 -21.04
N HIS A 51 15.29 28.13 -20.96
CA HIS A 51 15.77 28.79 -19.74
C HIS A 51 14.76 28.72 -18.60
N LYS A 52 13.45 28.87 -18.88
CA LYS A 52 12.37 28.64 -17.90
C LYS A 52 12.43 27.22 -17.34
N GLY A 53 12.67 26.21 -18.18
CA GLY A 53 12.84 24.83 -17.76
C GLY A 53 14.06 24.60 -16.85
N ILE A 54 15.18 25.29 -17.11
CA ILE A 54 16.36 25.24 -16.24
C ILE A 54 16.07 25.93 -14.90
N LEU A 55 15.50 27.13 -14.94
CA LEU A 55 15.11 27.92 -13.77
C LEU A 55 14.20 27.11 -12.83
N LYS A 56 13.19 26.44 -13.38
CA LYS A 56 12.29 25.56 -12.61
C LYS A 56 13.05 24.46 -11.88
N ARG A 57 13.96 23.76 -12.57
CA ARG A 57 14.77 22.68 -11.96
C ARG A 57 15.68 23.18 -10.84
N ASP A 58 16.31 24.34 -11.01
CA ASP A 58 17.20 24.91 -9.99
C ASP A 58 16.42 25.37 -8.76
N MET A 59 15.22 25.95 -8.93
CA MET A 59 14.34 26.29 -7.80
C MET A 59 13.84 25.04 -7.04
N GLU A 60 13.43 23.97 -7.74
CA GLU A 60 13.05 22.70 -7.11
C GLU A 60 14.21 22.06 -6.32
N ARG A 61 15.45 22.18 -6.83
CA ARG A 61 16.65 21.68 -6.14
C ARG A 61 16.97 22.50 -4.90
N LEU A 62 16.84 23.83 -4.99
CA LEU A 62 17.02 24.72 -3.85
C LEU A 62 16.05 24.36 -2.71
N ALA A 63 14.76 24.16 -3.03
CA ALA A 63 13.74 23.78 -2.06
C ALA A 63 14.03 22.42 -1.40
N LYS A 64 14.51 21.42 -2.16
CA LYS A 64 14.92 20.12 -1.62
C LYS A 64 16.07 20.20 -0.62
N CYS A 65 17.00 21.14 -0.82
CA CYS A 65 18.09 21.40 0.10
C CYS A 65 17.65 22.24 1.34
N GLY A 66 16.38 22.62 1.44
CA GLY A 66 15.85 23.44 2.54
C GLY A 66 16.06 24.94 2.36
N GLY A 67 16.54 25.39 1.20
CA GLY A 67 16.64 26.83 0.89
C GLY A 67 15.29 27.38 0.41
N SER A 68 14.93 28.58 0.86
CA SER A 68 13.80 29.32 0.27
C SER A 68 14.31 30.16 -0.91
N PRO A 69 13.64 30.11 -2.08
CA PRO A 69 13.91 31.03 -3.17
C PRO A 69 13.82 32.49 -2.73
N GLU A 70 12.93 32.86 -1.80
CA GLU A 70 12.81 34.24 -1.29
C GLU A 70 14.11 34.81 -0.75
N MET A 71 14.99 33.96 -0.19
CA MET A 71 16.32 34.37 0.28
C MET A 71 17.21 34.95 -0.83
N PHE A 72 16.97 34.55 -2.08
CA PHE A 72 17.75 34.93 -3.26
C PHE A 72 17.03 35.88 -4.20
N LEU A 73 15.75 36.15 -3.95
CA LEU A 73 14.91 37.06 -4.74
C LEU A 73 14.95 38.51 -4.23
N GLY A 74 15.87 38.83 -3.32
CA GLY A 74 16.16 40.21 -2.97
C GLY A 74 16.57 41.01 -4.21
N ASN A 75 15.80 42.05 -4.54
CA ASN A 75 16.00 42.97 -5.67
C ASN A 75 15.75 42.38 -7.08
N ILE A 76 14.80 41.45 -7.25
CA ILE A 76 14.31 41.07 -8.59
C ILE A 76 13.37 42.13 -9.19
N THR A 77 13.25 42.16 -10.52
CA THR A 77 12.31 43.06 -11.21
C THR A 77 10.87 42.56 -11.11
N ALA A 78 9.89 43.44 -11.33
CA ALA A 78 8.48 43.06 -11.41
C ALA A 78 8.22 42.04 -12.54
N PHE A 79 9.01 42.10 -13.61
CA PHE A 79 8.94 41.13 -14.71
C PHE A 79 9.45 39.76 -14.27
N GLN A 80 10.61 39.72 -13.61
CA GLN A 80 11.16 38.48 -13.04
C GLN A 80 10.20 37.84 -12.02
N ARG A 81 9.53 38.66 -11.20
CA ARG A 81 8.49 38.20 -10.27
C ARG A 81 7.35 37.49 -11.02
N LYS A 82 6.83 38.09 -12.10
CA LYS A 82 5.79 37.47 -12.94
C LYS A 82 6.23 36.14 -13.53
N ILE A 83 7.48 35.99 -13.94
CA ILE A 83 7.99 34.70 -14.45
C ILE A 83 8.03 33.64 -13.36
N ILE A 84 8.38 34.02 -12.14
CA ILE A 84 8.33 33.09 -11.00
C ILE A 84 6.89 32.69 -10.72
N ASP A 85 5.96 33.65 -10.71
CA ASP A 85 4.54 33.39 -10.47
C ASP A 85 3.92 32.56 -11.61
N GLU A 86 4.40 32.69 -12.85
CA GLU A 86 4.01 31.84 -13.98
C GLU A 86 4.48 30.39 -13.81
N LEU A 87 5.72 30.21 -13.35
CA LEU A 87 6.34 28.89 -13.17
C LEU A 87 5.85 28.16 -11.92
N PHE A 88 5.48 28.93 -10.89
CA PHE A 88 5.09 28.47 -9.56
C PHE A 88 3.85 29.25 -9.08
N PRO A 89 2.69 29.06 -9.72
CA PRO A 89 1.47 29.83 -9.43
C PRO A 89 0.95 29.63 -8.01
N SER A 90 1.32 28.53 -7.36
CA SER A 90 0.93 28.27 -5.96
C SER A 90 1.92 28.82 -4.94
N GLY A 91 3.12 29.28 -5.34
CA GLY A 91 4.22 29.67 -4.43
C GLY A 91 5.49 28.82 -4.58
N VAL A 92 6.58 29.26 -3.97
CA VAL A 92 7.94 28.70 -4.15
C VAL A 92 8.53 28.07 -2.90
N ASP A 93 7.78 28.02 -1.80
CA ASP A 93 8.20 27.33 -0.59
C ASP A 93 8.19 25.80 -0.79
N ARG A 94 8.96 25.12 0.05
CA ARG A 94 9.21 23.68 -0.06
C ARG A 94 7.92 22.85 -0.04
N ASP A 95 6.94 23.25 0.78
CA ASP A 95 5.71 22.49 0.96
C ASP A 95 4.81 22.69 -0.27
N THR A 96 4.68 23.92 -0.77
CA THR A 96 3.95 24.21 -1.99
C THR A 96 4.49 23.44 -3.21
N VAL A 97 5.81 23.41 -3.40
CA VAL A 97 6.43 22.67 -4.51
C VAL A 97 6.23 21.17 -4.36
N ALA A 98 6.29 20.64 -3.14
CA ALA A 98 6.03 19.23 -2.87
C ALA A 98 4.57 18.85 -3.13
N ILE A 99 3.62 19.71 -2.72
CA ILE A 99 2.19 19.57 -3.01
C ILE A 99 1.98 19.55 -4.53
N GLU A 100 2.45 20.56 -5.27
CA GLU A 100 2.26 20.63 -6.72
C GLU A 100 2.80 19.40 -7.44
N LYS A 101 3.98 18.91 -7.03
CA LYS A 101 4.58 17.72 -7.62
C LYS A 101 3.72 16.48 -7.39
N GLU A 102 3.17 16.30 -6.20
CA GLU A 102 2.29 15.16 -5.92
C GLU A 102 0.97 15.28 -6.68
N ILE A 103 0.36 16.46 -6.73
CA ILE A 103 -0.85 16.71 -7.52
C ILE A 103 -0.61 16.40 -9.00
N GLN A 104 0.52 16.84 -9.59
CA GLN A 104 0.85 16.55 -10.99
C GLN A 104 1.08 15.06 -11.23
N ARG A 105 1.71 14.35 -10.28
CA ARG A 105 1.86 12.90 -10.35
C ARG A 105 0.50 12.19 -10.38
N ILE A 106 -0.43 12.59 -9.51
CA ILE A 106 -1.78 12.03 -9.47
C ILE A 106 -2.52 12.30 -10.78
N LYS A 107 -2.49 13.55 -11.27
CA LYS A 107 -3.09 13.91 -12.56
C LYS A 107 -2.54 13.12 -13.72
N LYS A 108 -1.23 12.84 -13.73
CA LYS A 108 -0.62 11.98 -14.74
C LYS A 108 -1.22 10.57 -14.70
N MET A 109 -1.28 9.94 -13.52
CA MET A 109 -1.86 8.61 -13.37
C MET A 109 -3.34 8.57 -13.81
N LEU A 110 -4.12 9.62 -13.52
CA LEU A 110 -5.53 9.70 -13.90
C LEU A 110 -5.75 9.96 -15.39
N ASN A 111 -5.01 10.91 -15.96
CA ASN A 111 -5.27 11.39 -17.32
C ASN A 111 -4.50 10.64 -18.41
N GLU A 112 -3.40 9.97 -18.06
CA GLU A 112 -2.62 9.16 -18.99
C GLU A 112 -2.91 7.68 -18.72
N ASP A 113 -2.40 7.15 -17.60
CA ASP A 113 -2.40 5.71 -17.36
C ASP A 113 -3.81 5.11 -17.25
N LEU A 114 -4.71 5.79 -16.53
CA LEU A 114 -6.07 5.30 -16.31
C LEU A 114 -6.95 5.47 -17.54
N LYS A 115 -6.91 6.64 -18.20
CA LYS A 115 -7.68 6.87 -19.43
C LYS A 115 -7.26 5.90 -20.55
N GLU A 116 -5.97 5.64 -20.72
CA GLU A 116 -5.50 4.62 -21.67
C GLU A 116 -6.06 3.23 -21.35
N ALA A 117 -6.14 2.88 -20.06
CA ALA A 117 -6.73 1.61 -19.64
C ALA A 117 -8.24 1.55 -19.90
N MET A 118 -8.97 2.65 -19.67
CA MET A 118 -10.42 2.76 -19.92
C MET A 118 -10.76 2.62 -21.41
N GLU A 119 -9.87 3.05 -22.31
CA GLU A 119 -10.08 2.91 -23.76
C GLU A 119 -9.90 1.46 -24.24
N LYS A 120 -9.03 0.70 -23.57
CA LYS A 120 -8.58 -0.63 -24.04
C LYS A 120 -9.24 -1.80 -23.33
N TYR A 121 -9.69 -1.58 -22.10
CA TYR A 121 -10.13 -2.64 -21.21
C TYR A 121 -11.45 -2.26 -20.55
N THR A 122 -12.22 -3.29 -20.21
CA THR A 122 -13.47 -3.17 -19.46
C THR A 122 -13.56 -4.32 -18.48
N TYR A 123 -14.49 -4.23 -17.54
CA TYR A 123 -14.93 -5.32 -16.68
C TYR A 123 -16.39 -5.07 -16.30
N ASP A 124 -17.12 -6.13 -15.97
CA ASP A 124 -18.50 -5.98 -15.51
C ASP A 124 -18.51 -5.44 -14.07
N PRO A 125 -19.13 -4.28 -13.78
CA PRO A 125 -19.26 -3.77 -12.42
C PRO A 125 -20.03 -4.69 -11.47
N ASP A 126 -20.79 -5.65 -11.98
CA ASP A 126 -21.55 -6.62 -11.16
C ASP A 126 -20.75 -7.91 -10.88
N ASP A 127 -19.61 -8.12 -11.55
CA ASP A 127 -18.76 -9.30 -11.31
C ASP A 127 -18.20 -9.33 -9.88
N PRO A 128 -17.97 -10.52 -9.29
CA PRO A 128 -17.15 -10.67 -8.10
C PRO A 128 -15.76 -10.03 -8.27
N VAL A 129 -15.23 -9.45 -7.19
CA VAL A 129 -13.90 -8.81 -7.19
C VAL A 129 -12.82 -9.74 -7.75
N GLU A 130 -12.86 -11.03 -7.44
CA GLU A 130 -11.93 -12.03 -7.97
C GLU A 130 -11.89 -12.10 -9.51
N ILE A 131 -13.03 -11.89 -10.17
CA ILE A 131 -13.13 -11.88 -11.63
C ILE A 131 -12.66 -10.52 -12.17
N LYS A 132 -13.11 -9.42 -11.55
CA LYS A 132 -12.72 -8.05 -11.93
C LYS A 132 -11.21 -7.84 -11.89
N GLN A 133 -10.52 -8.46 -10.92
CA GLN A 133 -9.06 -8.37 -10.76
C GLN A 133 -8.26 -8.86 -11.96
N LYS A 134 -8.85 -9.64 -12.87
CA LYS A 134 -8.21 -10.06 -14.12
C LYS A 134 -8.18 -8.95 -15.18
N SER A 135 -8.98 -7.90 -15.00
CA SER A 135 -9.02 -6.75 -15.89
C SER A 135 -7.93 -5.74 -15.56
N LYS A 136 -7.19 -5.30 -16.59
CA LYS A 136 -6.17 -4.25 -16.45
C LYS A 136 -6.77 -2.90 -16.05
N LEU A 137 -8.05 -2.64 -16.36
CA LEU A 137 -8.71 -1.41 -15.92
C LEU A 137 -8.89 -1.42 -14.40
N PHE A 138 -9.49 -2.48 -13.86
CA PHE A 138 -9.66 -2.66 -12.40
C PHE A 138 -8.31 -2.62 -11.69
N GLU A 139 -7.28 -3.27 -12.27
CA GLU A 139 -5.91 -3.25 -11.74
C GLU A 139 -5.36 -1.82 -11.61
N LYS A 140 -5.59 -0.97 -12.62
CA LYS A 140 -5.12 0.42 -12.62
C LYS A 140 -5.88 1.28 -11.61
N GLU A 141 -7.21 1.14 -11.54
CA GLU A 141 -8.03 1.83 -10.55
C GLU A 141 -7.58 1.51 -9.13
N ALA A 142 -7.41 0.22 -8.81
CA ALA A 142 -6.88 -0.24 -7.53
C ALA A 142 -5.47 0.32 -7.28
N TYR A 143 -4.57 0.22 -8.25
CA TYR A 143 -3.19 0.70 -8.07
C TYR A 143 -3.14 2.18 -7.69
N ILE A 144 -3.95 3.03 -8.31
CA ILE A 144 -3.99 4.47 -8.05
C ILE A 144 -4.50 4.74 -6.64
N SER A 145 -5.64 4.16 -6.25
CA SER A 145 -6.22 4.37 -4.92
C SER A 145 -5.32 3.84 -3.80
N TRP A 146 -4.73 2.65 -3.96
CA TRP A 146 -3.74 2.12 -3.00
C TRP A 146 -2.53 3.05 -2.80
N ASN A 147 -1.99 3.65 -3.88
CA ASN A 147 -0.88 4.59 -3.75
C ASN A 147 -1.28 5.85 -2.98
N MET A 148 -2.48 6.36 -3.21
CA MET A 148 -3.01 7.54 -2.53
C MET A 148 -3.27 7.26 -1.04
N MET A 149 -3.85 6.11 -0.70
CA MET A 149 -4.10 5.71 0.68
C MET A 149 -2.79 5.46 1.44
N ARG A 150 -1.83 4.76 0.84
CA ARG A 150 -0.53 4.49 1.47
C ARG A 150 0.25 5.77 1.77
N ALA A 151 0.19 6.77 0.88
CA ALA A 151 0.81 8.07 1.13
C ALA A 151 0.15 8.87 2.27
N SER A 152 -1.03 8.44 2.73
CA SER A 152 -1.80 9.11 3.77
C SER A 152 -1.58 8.53 5.17
N ASN A 153 -0.93 7.37 5.29
CA ASN A 153 -0.71 6.72 6.58
C ASN A 153 0.70 7.04 7.14
N PRO A 154 0.84 7.77 8.27
CA PRO A 154 2.15 8.16 8.79
C PRO A 154 2.96 7.00 9.39
N LYS A 155 2.28 5.90 9.74
CA LYS A 155 2.89 4.67 10.21
C LYS A 155 2.45 3.51 9.35
N SER A 156 3.33 2.54 9.15
CA SER A 156 2.91 1.20 8.73
C SER A 156 2.13 0.52 9.87
N LEU A 157 1.44 -0.57 9.57
CA LEU A 157 0.79 -1.37 10.62
C LEU A 157 1.75 -2.01 11.61
N SER A 158 3.01 -2.25 11.23
CA SER A 158 4.05 -2.69 12.17
C SER A 158 4.46 -1.60 13.17
N GLY A 159 3.88 -0.40 13.05
CA GLY A 159 4.18 0.76 13.88
C GLY A 159 5.44 1.52 13.44
N ALA A 160 6.12 1.06 12.38
CA ALA A 160 7.27 1.71 11.81
C ALA A 160 6.87 2.98 11.05
N VAL A 161 7.82 3.91 10.90
CA VAL A 161 7.60 5.13 10.10
C VAL A 161 7.39 4.74 8.65
N ASN A 162 6.27 5.17 8.07
CA ASN A 162 5.99 4.91 6.67
C ASN A 162 6.86 5.83 5.79
N LYS A 163 7.82 5.24 5.07
CA LYS A 163 8.70 5.97 4.14
C LYS A 163 7.94 6.60 2.96
N HIS A 164 6.72 6.14 2.70
CA HIS A 164 5.85 6.65 1.63
C HIS A 164 4.87 7.71 2.11
N TYR A 165 4.81 8.00 3.42
CA TYR A 165 3.96 9.06 3.93
C TYR A 165 4.33 10.40 3.30
N ASN A 166 3.33 11.08 2.77
CA ASN A 166 3.51 12.42 2.22
C ASN A 166 2.97 13.44 3.22
N ASP A 167 3.92 14.08 3.92
CA ASP A 167 3.62 15.09 4.93
C ASP A 167 3.10 16.39 4.31
N SER A 168 3.52 16.69 3.08
CA SER A 168 3.15 17.92 2.37
C SER A 168 1.71 17.89 1.83
N TRP A 169 1.26 16.75 1.28
CA TRP A 169 -0.14 16.55 0.86
C TRP A 169 -0.51 15.08 0.86
N ASN A 170 -1.66 14.72 1.42
CA ASN A 170 -2.19 13.37 1.30
C ASN A 170 -3.71 13.32 1.19
N TYR A 171 -4.21 12.19 0.66
CA TYR A 171 -5.62 12.03 0.32
C TYR A 171 -6.53 12.12 1.55
N VAL A 172 -6.22 11.38 2.62
CA VAL A 172 -7.09 11.30 3.80
C VAL A 172 -7.21 12.63 4.54
N ARG A 173 -6.12 13.39 4.65
CA ARG A 173 -6.09 14.66 5.39
C ARG A 173 -6.58 15.84 4.55
N ASP A 174 -6.15 15.93 3.28
CA ASP A 174 -6.19 17.19 2.54
C ASP A 174 -7.18 17.20 1.38
N TYR A 175 -7.56 16.03 0.83
CA TYR A 175 -8.33 15.96 -0.42
C TYR A 175 -9.64 16.73 -0.35
N ASP A 176 -10.48 16.49 0.66
CA ASP A 176 -11.80 17.12 0.71
C ASP A 176 -11.74 18.65 0.80
N SER A 177 -10.75 19.18 1.51
CA SER A 177 -10.57 20.63 1.66
C SER A 177 -9.87 21.30 0.46
N THR A 178 -9.23 20.51 -0.42
CA THR A 178 -8.39 21.03 -1.50
C THR A 178 -8.78 20.54 -2.90
N LYS A 179 -9.77 19.65 -3.03
CA LYS A 179 -10.15 19.02 -4.30
C LYS A 179 -10.51 20.03 -5.39
N ASP A 180 -11.25 21.09 -5.05
CA ASP A 180 -11.66 22.11 -6.02
C ASP A 180 -10.51 23.04 -6.43
N LYS A 181 -9.46 23.13 -5.61
CA LYS A 181 -8.25 23.87 -5.95
C LYS A 181 -7.39 23.10 -6.95
N TYR A 182 -7.30 21.77 -6.78
CA TYR A 182 -6.29 20.97 -7.48
C TYR A 182 -6.85 20.10 -8.59
N PHE A 183 -8.11 19.66 -8.54
CA PHE A 183 -8.67 18.66 -9.46
C PHE A 183 -9.94 19.15 -10.15
N SER A 184 -10.05 18.89 -11.45
CA SER A 184 -11.29 19.16 -12.19
C SER A 184 -12.43 18.24 -11.74
N PRO A 185 -13.70 18.58 -12.00
CA PRO A 185 -14.83 17.70 -11.70
C PRO A 185 -14.69 16.28 -12.30
N GLU A 186 -14.13 16.17 -13.50
CA GLU A 186 -13.84 14.88 -14.15
C GLU A 186 -12.76 14.09 -13.39
N GLU A 187 -11.67 14.76 -13.00
CA GLU A 187 -10.59 14.13 -12.22
C GLU A 187 -11.11 13.69 -10.84
N GLN A 188 -11.94 14.50 -10.18
CA GLN A 188 -12.59 14.15 -8.92
C GLN A 188 -13.47 12.90 -9.06
N LYS A 189 -14.20 12.77 -10.17
CA LYS A 189 -15.00 11.57 -10.46
C LYS A 189 -14.14 10.33 -10.67
N LEU A 190 -13.02 10.45 -11.39
CA LEU A 190 -12.08 9.34 -11.56
C LEU A 190 -11.49 8.89 -10.22
N ILE A 191 -11.09 9.84 -9.38
CA ILE A 191 -10.59 9.55 -8.02
C ILE A 191 -11.65 8.82 -7.21
N ALA A 192 -12.91 9.29 -7.23
CA ALA A 192 -14.01 8.64 -6.52
C ALA A 192 -14.22 7.18 -6.98
N ASN A 193 -14.17 6.92 -8.29
CA ASN A 193 -14.26 5.56 -8.83
C ASN A 193 -13.09 4.68 -8.35
N CYS A 194 -11.85 5.19 -8.40
CA CYS A 194 -10.68 4.45 -7.90
C CYS A 194 -10.82 4.11 -6.40
N MET A 195 -11.40 5.00 -5.60
CA MET A 195 -11.61 4.78 -4.18
C MET A 195 -12.73 3.77 -3.90
N GLN A 196 -13.80 3.74 -4.69
CA GLN A 196 -14.79 2.66 -4.63
C GLN A 196 -14.17 1.30 -4.95
N THR A 197 -13.27 1.24 -5.94
CA THR A 197 -12.49 0.03 -6.25
C THR A 197 -11.65 -0.40 -5.05
N TYR A 198 -10.98 0.53 -4.36
CA TYR A 198 -10.24 0.25 -3.12
C TYR A 198 -11.14 -0.32 -2.02
N GLU A 199 -12.29 0.29 -1.76
CA GLU A 199 -13.21 -0.19 -0.72
C GLU A 199 -13.74 -1.59 -1.02
N ALA A 200 -14.11 -1.86 -2.27
CA ALA A 200 -14.58 -3.18 -2.71
C ALA A 200 -13.48 -4.24 -2.58
N GLU A 201 -12.25 -3.89 -2.94
CA GLU A 201 -11.08 -4.75 -2.81
C GLU A 201 -10.78 -5.04 -1.34
N LEU A 202 -10.68 -4.00 -0.50
CA LEU A 202 -10.49 -4.11 0.93
C LEU A 202 -11.60 -4.97 1.57
N ALA A 203 -12.87 -4.79 1.19
CA ALA A 203 -13.97 -5.61 1.69
C ALA A 203 -13.84 -7.08 1.29
N TYR A 204 -13.53 -7.38 0.02
CA TYR A 204 -13.29 -8.74 -0.47
C TYR A 204 -12.18 -9.43 0.34
N TYR A 205 -11.10 -8.71 0.62
CA TYR A 205 -9.97 -9.27 1.33
C TYR A 205 -10.17 -9.37 2.84
N ARG A 206 -10.83 -8.40 3.47
CA ARG A 206 -11.36 -8.52 4.83
C ARG A 206 -12.20 -9.77 4.96
N GLN A 207 -13.12 -10.06 4.03
CA GLN A 207 -13.94 -11.27 4.09
C GLN A 207 -13.12 -12.55 3.94
N LYS A 208 -12.22 -12.60 2.95
CA LYS A 208 -11.32 -13.75 2.73
C LYS A 208 -10.43 -14.02 3.95
N ARG A 209 -10.16 -13.00 4.77
CA ARG A 209 -9.21 -13.04 5.90
C ARG A 209 -9.86 -12.92 7.26
N ALA A 210 -11.17 -12.73 7.34
CA ALA A 210 -11.90 -12.53 8.59
C ALA A 210 -11.80 -13.75 9.52
N TRP A 211 -11.46 -14.93 8.98
CA TRP A 211 -11.17 -16.11 9.79
C TRP A 211 -9.92 -15.92 10.67
N MET A 212 -8.87 -15.21 10.22
CA MET A 212 -7.66 -14.94 11.01
C MET A 212 -7.92 -13.93 12.14
N GLY A 213 -8.75 -12.92 11.88
CA GLY A 213 -9.20 -11.97 12.91
C GLY A 213 -10.11 -12.62 13.96
N ARG A 214 -11.08 -13.43 13.53
CA ARG A 214 -11.93 -14.23 14.43
C ARG A 214 -11.14 -15.24 15.23
N LEU A 215 -10.12 -15.84 14.63
CA LEU A 215 -9.16 -16.70 15.31
C LEU A 215 -8.51 -15.92 16.46
N GLY A 216 -7.83 -14.80 16.19
CA GLY A 216 -7.23 -13.97 17.24
C GLY A 216 -8.20 -13.56 18.35
N GLU A 217 -9.41 -13.10 17.99
CA GLU A 217 -10.44 -12.73 18.98
C GLU A 217 -10.96 -13.90 19.81
N SER A 218 -11.20 -15.06 19.19
CA SER A 218 -11.70 -16.26 19.89
C SER A 218 -10.64 -16.81 20.85
N LEU A 219 -9.37 -16.78 20.44
CA LEU A 219 -8.23 -17.10 21.29
C LEU A 219 -8.16 -16.15 22.51
N CYS A 220 -8.36 -14.84 22.32
CA CYS A 220 -8.33 -13.86 23.41
C CYS A 220 -9.56 -13.93 24.34
N LYS A 221 -10.78 -14.01 23.78
CA LYS A 221 -12.05 -14.10 24.55
C LYS A 221 -12.10 -15.34 25.44
N THR A 222 -11.49 -16.44 24.98
CA THR A 222 -11.39 -17.65 25.78
C THR A 222 -10.44 -17.42 26.94
N ALA A 223 -9.25 -16.84 26.71
CA ALA A 223 -8.22 -16.57 27.72
C ALA A 223 -8.67 -15.65 28.88
N GLU A 224 -9.53 -14.67 28.61
CA GLU A 224 -10.02 -13.71 29.61
C GLU A 224 -11.00 -14.31 30.65
N LYS A 225 -11.52 -15.53 30.42
CA LYS A 225 -12.56 -16.16 31.26
C LYS A 225 -12.14 -17.47 31.95
N ILE A 226 -10.88 -17.86 31.86
CA ILE A 226 -10.41 -19.23 32.18
C ILE A 226 -10.24 -19.52 33.67
N GLY A 227 -10.09 -18.50 34.52
CA GLY A 227 -9.73 -18.70 35.94
C GLY A 227 -10.72 -19.49 36.81
N GLU A 228 -11.93 -19.81 36.32
CA GLU A 228 -13.03 -20.38 37.12
C GLU A 228 -13.54 -21.75 36.62
N TRP A 229 -13.02 -22.31 35.52
CA TRP A 229 -13.53 -23.55 34.93
C TRP A 229 -12.57 -24.73 35.12
N GLY A 230 -13.12 -25.94 35.26
CA GLY A 230 -12.32 -27.17 35.21
C GLY A 230 -11.83 -27.48 33.80
N ASP A 231 -10.70 -28.18 33.70
CA ASP A 231 -9.97 -28.43 32.44
C ASP A 231 -10.85 -29.01 31.32
N ILE A 232 -11.72 -29.98 31.61
CA ILE A 232 -12.62 -30.55 30.60
C ILE A 232 -13.62 -29.53 30.03
N THR A 233 -14.08 -28.57 30.84
CA THR A 233 -14.98 -27.52 30.40
C THR A 233 -14.26 -26.52 29.50
N GLN A 234 -13.02 -26.16 29.87
CA GLN A 234 -12.18 -25.30 29.04
C GLN A 234 -11.87 -25.96 27.69
N ALA A 235 -11.53 -27.26 27.70
CA ALA A 235 -11.22 -28.04 26.50
C ALA A 235 -12.42 -28.09 25.54
N ARG A 236 -13.63 -28.38 26.06
CA ARG A 236 -14.87 -28.38 25.28
C ARG A 236 -15.17 -27.03 24.65
N ILE A 237 -15.03 -25.94 25.41
CA ILE A 237 -15.32 -24.59 24.91
C ILE A 237 -14.31 -24.21 23.82
N PHE A 238 -13.05 -24.59 24.00
CA PHE A 238 -12.04 -24.35 22.99
C PHE A 238 -12.30 -25.15 21.71
N ALA A 239 -12.65 -26.44 21.83
CA ALA A 239 -13.06 -27.26 20.69
C ALA A 239 -14.32 -26.72 19.98
N ASP A 240 -15.33 -26.25 20.73
CA ASP A 240 -16.54 -25.63 20.17
C ASP A 240 -16.20 -24.37 19.39
N ASN A 241 -15.38 -23.47 19.96
CA ASN A 241 -14.94 -22.23 19.31
C ASN A 241 -14.15 -22.49 18.03
N LEU A 242 -13.23 -23.47 18.05
CA LEU A 242 -12.51 -23.89 16.85
C LEU A 242 -13.49 -24.32 15.75
N SER A 243 -14.49 -25.13 16.08
CA SER A 243 -15.46 -25.63 15.10
C SER A 243 -16.46 -24.58 14.62
N ARG A 244 -16.88 -23.64 15.48
CA ARG A 244 -17.99 -22.71 15.20
C ARG A 244 -17.55 -21.31 14.77
N GLU A 245 -16.32 -20.91 15.08
CA GLU A 245 -15.85 -19.56 14.77
C GLU A 245 -14.64 -19.57 13.84
N VAL A 246 -13.72 -20.52 14.07
CA VAL A 246 -12.43 -20.56 13.36
C VAL A 246 -12.55 -21.34 12.05
N PHE A 247 -12.97 -22.62 12.09
CA PHE A 247 -12.92 -23.52 10.94
C PHE A 247 -14.12 -23.44 9.99
N ILE A 248 -15.16 -22.67 10.32
CA ILE A 248 -16.31 -22.46 9.42
C ILE A 248 -15.90 -21.92 8.05
N ASN A 249 -15.03 -20.90 8.01
CA ASN A 249 -14.67 -20.25 6.74
C ASN A 249 -13.66 -21.07 5.93
N PRO A 250 -12.60 -21.64 6.54
CA PRO A 250 -11.73 -22.60 5.85
C PRO A 250 -12.51 -23.77 5.24
N VAL A 251 -13.51 -24.32 5.94
CA VAL A 251 -14.37 -25.38 5.39
C VAL A 251 -15.14 -24.90 4.16
N LYS A 252 -15.76 -23.71 4.21
CA LYS A 252 -16.44 -23.14 3.04
C LYS A 252 -15.48 -22.86 1.88
N GLU A 253 -14.25 -22.44 2.16
CA GLU A 253 -13.23 -22.17 1.14
C GLU A 253 -12.77 -23.46 0.43
N ILE A 254 -12.71 -24.58 1.16
CA ILE A 254 -12.25 -25.87 0.62
C ILE A 254 -13.39 -26.65 -0.04
N GLU A 255 -14.56 -26.69 0.58
CA GLU A 255 -15.68 -27.58 0.23
C GLU A 255 -16.79 -26.86 -0.55
N GLY A 256 -16.71 -25.52 -0.65
CA GLY A 256 -17.68 -24.67 -1.32
C GLY A 256 -18.70 -24.02 -0.38
N GLU A 257 -19.28 -22.90 -0.81
CA GLU A 257 -20.17 -22.08 0.03
C GLU A 257 -21.58 -22.66 0.24
N LYS A 258 -22.00 -23.65 -0.58
CA LYS A 258 -23.35 -24.20 -0.61
C LYS A 258 -23.54 -25.41 0.34
N LEU A 259 -22.94 -25.36 1.52
CA LEU A 259 -23.15 -26.38 2.56
C LEU A 259 -24.39 -26.04 3.40
N SER A 260 -25.18 -27.06 3.73
CA SER A 260 -26.21 -26.92 4.77
C SER A 260 -25.57 -26.61 6.14
N LYS A 261 -26.39 -26.15 7.09
CA LYS A 261 -25.91 -25.83 8.43
C LYS A 261 -25.35 -27.07 9.14
N GLU A 262 -25.99 -28.21 8.93
CA GLU A 262 -25.62 -29.51 9.47
C GLU A 262 -24.28 -29.98 8.86
N GLU A 263 -24.14 -29.97 7.53
CA GLU A 263 -22.89 -30.38 6.85
C GLU A 263 -21.72 -29.48 7.23
N LEU A 264 -21.95 -28.16 7.32
CA LEU A 264 -20.93 -27.21 7.72
C LEU A 264 -20.47 -27.45 9.15
N SER A 265 -21.39 -27.75 10.07
CA SER A 265 -21.09 -28.11 11.45
C SER A 265 -20.27 -29.39 11.53
N GLU A 266 -20.68 -30.46 10.83
CA GLU A 266 -19.96 -31.74 10.81
C GLU A 266 -18.55 -31.59 10.22
N LYS A 267 -18.41 -30.90 9.09
CA LYS A 267 -17.11 -30.67 8.44
C LYS A 267 -16.19 -29.80 9.28
N SER A 268 -16.71 -28.79 9.97
CA SER A 268 -15.91 -27.93 10.85
C SER A 268 -15.46 -28.65 12.12
N LYS A 269 -16.30 -29.52 12.69
CA LYS A 269 -15.88 -30.43 13.77
C LYS A 269 -14.82 -31.43 13.29
N ALA A 270 -14.98 -32.01 12.11
CA ALA A 270 -13.97 -32.90 11.53
C ALA A 270 -12.62 -32.18 11.30
N MET A 271 -12.64 -30.93 10.83
CA MET A 271 -11.42 -30.11 10.71
C MET A 271 -10.81 -29.80 12.09
N THR A 272 -11.65 -29.56 13.11
CA THR A 272 -11.17 -29.39 14.49
C THR A 272 -10.46 -30.64 15.00
N ARG A 273 -10.99 -31.84 14.76
CA ARG A 273 -10.30 -33.10 15.10
C ARG A 273 -8.94 -33.20 14.41
N ARG A 274 -8.87 -32.87 13.11
CA ARG A 274 -7.59 -32.87 12.35
C ARG A 274 -6.60 -31.85 12.89
N TYR A 275 -7.06 -30.68 13.35
CA TYR A 275 -6.20 -29.70 14.01
C TYR A 275 -5.64 -30.23 15.33
N ILE A 276 -6.47 -30.87 16.17
CA ILE A 276 -6.02 -31.49 17.42
C ILE A 276 -4.98 -32.58 17.15
N GLN A 277 -5.20 -33.40 16.12
CA GLN A 277 -4.23 -34.40 15.67
C GLN A 277 -2.93 -33.75 15.18
N PHE A 278 -3.02 -32.63 14.46
CA PHE A 278 -1.86 -31.89 14.00
C PHE A 278 -1.02 -31.37 15.17
N ILE A 279 -1.61 -30.70 16.16
CA ILE A 279 -0.85 -30.15 17.30
C ILE A 279 -0.32 -31.23 18.25
N ALA A 280 -0.91 -32.42 18.24
CA ALA A 280 -0.43 -33.59 18.98
C ALA A 280 0.80 -34.24 18.32
N ASP A 281 0.97 -34.09 17.01
CA ASP A 281 2.10 -34.64 16.26
C ASP A 281 3.24 -33.60 16.17
N GLU A 282 4.25 -33.75 17.03
CA GLU A 282 5.41 -32.87 17.08
C GLU A 282 6.13 -32.76 15.74
N LYS A 283 6.22 -33.85 14.97
CA LYS A 283 6.87 -33.82 13.64
C LYS A 283 6.06 -33.01 12.65
N ALA A 284 4.73 -33.13 12.69
CA ALA A 284 3.84 -32.35 11.82
C ALA A 284 3.93 -30.84 12.14
N VAL A 285 3.98 -30.50 13.43
CA VAL A 285 4.18 -29.11 13.90
C VAL A 285 5.54 -28.58 13.47
N GLU A 286 6.63 -29.31 13.72
CA GLU A 286 7.99 -28.91 13.33
C GLU A 286 8.11 -28.68 11.83
N GLU A 287 7.56 -29.59 11.01
CA GLU A 287 7.53 -29.44 9.56
C GLU A 287 6.75 -28.19 9.14
N GLY A 288 5.57 -27.98 9.72
CA GLY A 288 4.74 -26.82 9.44
C GLY A 288 5.44 -25.50 9.79
N LEU A 289 6.07 -25.42 10.96
CA LEU A 289 6.84 -24.26 11.41
C LEU A 289 8.08 -24.02 10.54
N ARG A 290 8.75 -25.09 10.08
CA ARG A 290 9.88 -24.96 9.15
C ARG A 290 9.41 -24.33 7.83
N VAL A 291 8.33 -24.84 7.25
CA VAL A 291 7.79 -24.28 6.00
C VAL A 291 7.32 -22.84 6.20
N MET A 292 6.71 -22.52 7.35
CA MET A 292 6.33 -21.14 7.68
C MET A 292 7.54 -20.21 7.73
N LYS A 293 8.62 -20.61 8.40
CA LYS A 293 9.86 -19.84 8.43
C LYS A 293 10.47 -19.65 7.04
N GLU A 294 10.48 -20.69 6.21
CA GLU A 294 10.93 -20.58 4.82
C GLU A 294 10.06 -19.61 4.00
N CYS A 295 8.75 -19.59 4.24
CA CYS A 295 7.82 -18.65 3.62
C CYS A 295 8.01 -17.22 4.15
N GLU A 296 8.34 -17.02 5.43
CA GLU A 296 8.71 -15.71 6.00
C GLU A 296 10.00 -15.19 5.36
N GLU A 297 11.05 -15.99 5.34
CA GLU A 297 12.32 -15.63 4.70
C GLU A 297 12.15 -15.36 3.19
N GLN A 298 11.32 -16.15 2.51
CA GLN A 298 10.99 -15.90 1.10
C GLN A 298 10.19 -14.60 0.92
N ALA A 299 9.21 -14.35 1.78
CA ALA A 299 8.43 -13.12 1.74
C ALA A 299 9.30 -11.89 1.99
N ASP A 300 10.21 -11.96 2.95
CA ASP A 300 11.14 -10.88 3.29
C ASP A 300 12.14 -10.62 2.15
N ARG A 301 12.71 -11.67 1.55
CA ARG A 301 13.55 -11.53 0.34
C ARG A 301 12.78 -10.88 -0.81
N GLN A 302 11.56 -11.35 -1.06
CA GLN A 302 10.70 -10.82 -2.11
C GLN A 302 10.30 -9.36 -1.85
N LEU A 303 10.13 -8.97 -0.59
CA LEU A 303 9.91 -7.59 -0.17
C LEU A 303 11.17 -6.73 -0.40
N GLU A 304 12.34 -7.19 0.02
CA GLU A 304 13.62 -6.49 -0.16
C GLU A 304 13.97 -6.33 -1.64
N GLU A 305 13.76 -7.36 -2.46
CA GLU A 305 13.93 -7.31 -3.92
C GLU A 305 12.96 -6.32 -4.57
N LEU A 306 11.72 -6.20 -4.06
CA LEU A 306 10.78 -5.18 -4.53
C LEU A 306 11.19 -3.76 -4.12
N GLU A 307 11.78 -3.59 -2.94
CA GLU A 307 12.29 -2.30 -2.45
C GLU A 307 13.56 -1.86 -3.20
N GLN A 308 14.42 -2.81 -3.56
CA GLN A 308 15.68 -2.57 -4.27
C GLN A 308 15.52 -2.59 -5.80
N GLY A 309 14.47 -3.25 -6.32
CA GLY A 309 14.29 -3.61 -7.72
C GLY A 309 13.09 -2.95 -8.41
N VAL A 310 13.26 -1.70 -8.82
CA VAL A 310 12.69 -1.21 -10.10
C VAL A 310 13.62 -1.57 -11.29
N GLN A 311 14.78 -2.18 -11.04
CA GLN A 311 15.79 -2.47 -12.07
C GLN A 311 15.97 -3.94 -12.48
N SER A 312 15.35 -4.92 -11.80
CA SER A 312 15.49 -6.36 -12.13
C SER A 312 14.14 -7.07 -12.30
N ALA A 313 13.17 -6.37 -12.91
CA ALA A 313 11.81 -6.88 -13.13
C ALA A 313 11.68 -7.85 -14.33
N GLU A 314 12.75 -8.53 -14.74
CA GLU A 314 12.71 -9.43 -15.91
C GLU A 314 12.46 -10.91 -15.54
N ASP A 315 12.73 -11.34 -14.31
CA ASP A 315 12.66 -12.78 -13.94
C ASP A 315 11.41 -13.22 -13.17
N LEU A 316 10.67 -12.29 -12.56
CA LEU A 316 9.36 -12.58 -11.98
C LEU A 316 8.31 -12.39 -13.08
N SER A 317 7.68 -13.48 -13.52
CA SER A 317 6.58 -13.40 -14.49
C SER A 317 5.62 -12.28 -14.09
N LEU A 318 5.30 -11.41 -15.05
CA LEU A 318 4.44 -10.23 -14.87
C LEU A 318 3.19 -10.46 -13.97
N PRO A 319 2.54 -11.64 -13.92
CA PRO A 319 1.49 -11.95 -12.95
C PRO A 319 1.99 -12.09 -11.50
N GLY A 320 3.09 -12.79 -11.25
CA GLY A 320 3.61 -13.06 -9.90
C GLY A 320 4.05 -11.79 -9.17
N LEU A 321 4.74 -10.87 -9.85
CA LEU A 321 5.17 -9.59 -9.26
C LEU A 321 3.98 -8.65 -8.92
N ARG A 322 2.86 -8.81 -9.62
CA ARG A 322 1.61 -8.06 -9.40
C ARG A 322 0.82 -8.60 -8.21
N GLU A 323 0.66 -9.93 -8.14
CA GLU A 323 0.08 -10.62 -6.98
C GLU A 323 0.87 -10.27 -5.71
N LEU A 324 2.20 -10.25 -5.80
CA LEU A 324 3.12 -9.89 -4.72
C LEU A 324 2.90 -8.45 -4.25
N LYS A 325 2.96 -7.46 -5.16
CA LYS A 325 2.80 -6.04 -4.82
C LYS A 325 1.45 -5.76 -4.17
N LYS A 326 0.40 -6.44 -4.65
CA LYS A 326 -0.94 -6.37 -4.08
C LYS A 326 -0.97 -6.95 -2.68
N THR A 327 -0.43 -8.16 -2.51
CA THR A 327 -0.34 -8.85 -1.22
C THR A 327 0.43 -8.05 -0.17
N VAL A 328 1.55 -7.42 -0.56
CA VAL A 328 2.37 -6.54 0.28
C VAL A 328 1.57 -5.30 0.70
N ARG A 329 0.90 -4.62 -0.23
CA ARG A 329 0.04 -3.45 0.06
C ARG A 329 -1.10 -3.75 1.01
N MET A 330 -1.58 -4.99 1.02
CA MET A 330 -2.67 -5.40 1.88
C MET A 330 -2.20 -5.90 3.25
N ALA A 331 -0.97 -6.42 3.34
CA ALA A 331 -0.30 -6.66 4.61
C ALA A 331 -0.10 -5.35 5.38
N GLU A 332 0.00 -4.21 4.66
CA GLU A 332 0.13 -2.87 5.22
C GLU A 332 -1.18 -2.25 5.73
N ASP A 333 -2.37 -2.81 5.47
CA ASP A 333 -3.67 -2.20 5.85
C ASP A 333 -4.63 -3.07 6.71
N GLU A 334 -4.43 -4.40 6.85
CA GLU A 334 -5.46 -5.27 7.48
C GLU A 334 -5.13 -6.05 8.74
N VAL A 335 -3.89 -6.45 9.04
CA VAL A 335 -3.67 -7.38 10.16
C VAL A 335 -2.40 -7.03 10.91
N GLY A 336 -2.54 -6.45 12.10
CA GLY A 336 -1.44 -6.17 13.00
C GLY A 336 -0.58 -7.42 13.26
N GLY A 337 0.53 -7.54 12.53
CA GLY A 337 1.59 -8.50 12.79
C GLY A 337 1.59 -9.81 11.98
N VAL A 338 0.73 -10.01 10.98
CA VAL A 338 0.78 -11.23 10.12
C VAL A 338 1.19 -10.87 8.69
N ASN A 339 2.36 -11.33 8.24
CA ASN A 339 2.82 -11.10 6.86
C ASN A 339 1.91 -11.88 5.88
N MET A 340 1.11 -11.15 5.10
CA MET A 340 0.15 -11.76 4.18
C MET A 340 0.83 -12.53 3.04
N LEU A 341 2.04 -12.12 2.64
CA LEU A 341 2.80 -12.82 1.61
C LEU A 341 3.26 -14.19 2.12
N THR A 342 3.70 -14.25 3.38
CA THR A 342 3.94 -15.51 4.08
C THR A 342 2.71 -16.41 4.06
N CYS A 343 1.51 -15.87 4.33
CA CYS A 343 0.28 -16.65 4.35
C CYS A 343 -0.08 -17.24 2.97
N LEU A 344 0.12 -16.49 1.88
CA LEU A 344 -0.13 -17.00 0.53
C LEU A 344 0.87 -18.09 0.14
N LEU A 345 2.17 -17.85 0.38
CA LEU A 345 3.22 -18.83 0.13
C LEU A 345 3.00 -20.11 0.94
N LEU A 346 2.56 -19.97 2.20
CA LEU A 346 2.25 -21.10 3.06
C LEU A 346 1.08 -21.92 2.53
N ARG A 347 0.01 -21.25 2.06
CA ARG A 347 -1.15 -21.91 1.42
C ARG A 347 -0.79 -22.60 0.11
N GLU A 348 0.08 -22.01 -0.69
CA GLU A 348 0.58 -22.62 -1.93
C GLU A 348 1.39 -23.90 -1.64
N ARG A 349 2.24 -23.87 -0.61
CA ARG A 349 3.09 -25.01 -0.26
C ARG A 349 2.35 -26.13 0.50
N LEU A 350 1.43 -25.78 1.40
CA LEU A 350 0.80 -26.74 2.31
C LEU A 350 -0.67 -27.04 2.01
N GLY A 351 -1.31 -26.24 1.14
CA GLY A 351 -2.76 -26.23 0.98
C GLY A 351 -3.46 -25.43 2.08
N ILE A 352 -4.72 -25.05 1.84
CA ILE A 352 -5.51 -24.14 2.70
C ILE A 352 -5.64 -24.69 4.13
N GLU A 353 -5.92 -25.99 4.28
CA GLU A 353 -6.15 -26.60 5.60
C GLU A 353 -4.88 -26.59 6.47
N LYS A 354 -3.79 -27.19 5.99
CA LYS A 354 -2.54 -27.29 6.77
C LYS A 354 -1.91 -25.92 7.03
N ALA A 355 -1.97 -25.00 6.06
CA ALA A 355 -1.54 -23.62 6.29
C ALA A 355 -2.36 -22.95 7.40
N GLY A 356 -3.67 -23.21 7.45
CA GLY A 356 -4.54 -22.74 8.52
C GLY A 356 -4.15 -23.26 9.90
N PHE A 357 -3.79 -24.55 10.00
CA PHE A 357 -3.33 -25.16 11.24
C PHE A 357 -2.01 -24.57 11.73
N VAL A 358 -1.04 -24.40 10.83
CA VAL A 358 0.27 -23.80 11.15
C VAL A 358 0.10 -22.37 11.64
N LEU A 359 -0.68 -21.53 10.95
CA LEU A 359 -0.94 -20.16 11.38
C LEU A 359 -1.65 -20.10 12.74
N LEU A 360 -2.66 -20.94 12.95
CA LEU A 360 -3.37 -21.03 14.22
C LEU A 360 -2.41 -21.39 15.36
N TYR A 361 -1.56 -22.39 15.17
CA TYR A 361 -0.57 -22.81 16.16
C TYR A 361 0.47 -21.70 16.44
N THR A 362 1.02 -21.07 15.40
CA THR A 362 2.07 -20.06 15.54
C THR A 362 1.62 -18.82 16.29
N TYR A 363 0.43 -18.31 15.96
CA TYR A 363 -0.09 -17.06 16.54
C TYR A 363 -0.86 -17.28 17.85
N ASP A 364 -1.04 -18.52 18.30
CA ASP A 364 -1.59 -18.82 19.60
C ASP A 364 -0.55 -18.61 20.73
N LYS A 365 -0.80 -17.58 21.55
CA LYS A 365 0.04 -17.25 22.71
C LYS A 365 -0.01 -18.31 23.81
N LEU A 366 -1.06 -19.12 23.86
CA LEU A 366 -1.29 -20.18 24.84
C LEU A 366 -1.22 -21.58 24.20
N LYS A 367 -0.48 -21.71 23.08
CA LYS A 367 -0.42 -22.94 22.27
C LYS A 367 -0.04 -24.19 23.06
N GLU A 368 0.89 -24.11 24.01
CA GLU A 368 1.32 -25.26 24.80
C GLU A 368 0.22 -25.69 25.78
N ASP A 369 -0.33 -24.75 26.55
CA ASP A 369 -1.45 -25.01 27.46
C ASP A 369 -2.65 -25.59 26.72
N ARG A 370 -2.95 -25.08 25.53
CA ARG A 370 -4.07 -25.55 24.69
C ARG A 370 -3.79 -26.88 24.03
N LYS A 371 -2.55 -27.16 23.64
CA LYS A 371 -2.13 -28.48 23.16
C LYS A 371 -2.35 -29.49 24.27
N GLU A 372 -1.87 -29.23 25.49
CA GLU A 372 -2.08 -30.11 26.64
C GLU A 372 -3.58 -30.30 26.91
N LEU A 373 -4.33 -29.21 26.98
CA LEU A 373 -5.76 -29.22 27.27
C LEU A 373 -6.58 -30.02 26.24
N LEU A 374 -6.32 -29.83 24.93
CA LEU A 374 -7.07 -30.50 23.86
C LEU A 374 -6.67 -31.95 23.64
N THR A 375 -5.42 -32.32 23.94
CA THR A 375 -4.93 -33.69 23.74
C THR A 375 -5.17 -34.60 24.95
N SER A 376 -5.60 -34.03 26.08
CA SER A 376 -5.92 -34.76 27.31
C SER A 376 -7.29 -35.46 27.32
N TYR A 377 -8.16 -35.22 26.35
CA TYR A 377 -9.52 -35.74 26.29
C TYR A 377 -9.84 -36.40 24.95
N THR A 378 -10.79 -37.34 24.92
CA THR A 378 -11.25 -37.94 23.66
C THR A 378 -12.08 -36.95 22.82
N PHE A 379 -12.20 -37.21 21.52
CA PHE A 379 -13.03 -36.35 20.66
C PHE A 379 -14.51 -36.35 21.10
N GLU A 380 -15.02 -37.49 21.57
CA GLU A 380 -16.37 -37.58 22.13
C GLU A 380 -16.51 -36.71 23.39
N GLU A 381 -15.51 -36.73 24.27
CA GLU A 381 -15.50 -35.88 25.47
C GLU A 381 -15.47 -34.40 25.13
N LEU A 382 -14.82 -34.01 24.03
CA LEU A 382 -14.78 -32.64 23.52
C LEU A 382 -16.05 -32.23 22.75
N GLY A 383 -16.98 -33.16 22.51
CA GLY A 383 -18.20 -32.91 21.73
C GLY A 383 -17.96 -32.74 20.23
N LEU A 384 -16.83 -33.27 19.73
CA LEU A 384 -16.40 -33.19 18.34
C LEU A 384 -16.92 -34.32 17.50
#